data_AF-A0A0A2JRC2-F1
#
_entry.id   AF-A0A0A2JRC2-F1
#
_cell.length_a   1.000
_cell.length_b   1.000
_cell.length_c   1.000
_cell.angle_alpha   90.00
_cell.angle_beta   90.00
_cell.angle_gamma   90.00
#
_symmetry.space_group_name_H-M   'P 1'
#
loop_
_entity.id
_entity.type
_entity.pdbx_description
1 polymer ?
#
loop_
_entity_poly.entity_id
_entity_poly.type
_entity_poly.pdbx_seq_one_letter_code
_entity_poly.pdbx_strand_id
1 'polypeptide(L)'
;MEEGDTWATLFFSGSPLDILQTSELDNKTFRPFCAEDDKWKLRSRVDIQRASDANAIQVFWLWINGHRKYIGKVFPTYTEEDAKIQLHRISVYPTPEMISNAMHEFDRFSREARAYSHIDLYCSSRERVYFPRFYGVVTDMPRSRLRSGYWHQRAVILEAIRSDLGSRRVLSQDVDLSRDIDQLPEGFLTTLERLSKRLWTITETMFLSPFEQEWYQSLLKDRLRRLNALHRVGITHGDIHDFHFRLPDDFYDTVLYDFSASYTFSETKPFRVNSGRPRPLSRISEGERERVLLSIQDRAASRDLRLYLTTSNSGTSVDNALWQPLDKEEGLLELIIIKVSHRPDGFSMPTLNSIFPFLEAVCPKSDLCWHIRRGRLLHHYKSVWAVSRDEETQPISFDCEREFRTIETTKDSRFMLCLVPNSWIISLKMNPDVSGHYDRLQQFCSSLISAESPGVVIGRGEFLKDAEITKTPI
;
A
#
# COMPACT_ATOMS: atom_id res chain seq x y z
N MET A 1 16.92 -11.98 -42.41
CA MET A 1 16.70 -12.11 -40.95
C MET A 1 16.11 -10.80 -40.52
N GLU A 2 14.80 -10.75 -40.25
CA GLU A 2 14.10 -9.64 -39.56
C GLU A 2 12.61 -9.95 -39.55
N GLU A 3 12.11 -10.56 -38.46
CA GLU A 3 10.69 -10.55 -38.03
C GLU A 3 10.60 -11.24 -36.66
N GLY A 4 11.35 -10.72 -35.68
CA GLY A 4 11.33 -11.21 -34.29
C GLY A 4 10.37 -10.45 -33.36
N ASP A 5 9.85 -9.30 -33.78
CA ASP A 5 9.32 -8.28 -32.86
C ASP A 5 7.82 -7.99 -33.00
N THR A 6 6.95 -8.99 -32.79
CA THR A 6 5.48 -8.76 -32.89
C THR A 6 4.76 -8.66 -31.54
N TRP A 7 4.97 -9.57 -30.58
CA TRP A 7 4.19 -9.54 -29.32
C TRP A 7 4.75 -8.57 -28.27
N ALA A 8 6.07 -8.60 -28.02
CA ALA A 8 6.70 -7.69 -27.06
C ALA A 8 6.44 -6.22 -27.43
N THR A 9 6.66 -5.88 -28.71
CA THR A 9 6.36 -4.57 -29.28
C THR A 9 4.88 -4.20 -29.15
N LEU A 10 3.97 -5.14 -29.43
CA LEU A 10 2.54 -4.89 -29.29
C LEU A 10 2.14 -4.65 -27.82
N PHE A 11 2.64 -5.46 -26.90
CA PHE A 11 2.30 -5.33 -25.48
C PHE A 11 2.80 -4.00 -24.91
N PHE A 12 4.05 -3.63 -25.15
CA PHE A 12 4.61 -2.37 -24.66
C PHE A 12 4.36 -1.17 -25.57
N SER A 13 3.56 -1.32 -26.63
CA SER A 13 3.19 -0.20 -27.49
C SER A 13 2.51 0.91 -26.66
N GLY A 14 3.18 2.06 -26.61
CA GLY A 14 2.77 3.24 -25.84
C GLY A 14 3.56 3.48 -24.54
N SER A 15 4.40 2.55 -24.07
CA SER A 15 5.34 2.76 -22.94
C SER A 15 6.40 1.64 -22.95
N PRO A 16 7.57 1.82 -23.58
CA PRO A 16 8.62 0.81 -23.58
C PRO A 16 9.27 0.69 -22.19
N LEU A 17 9.67 -0.52 -21.82
CA LEU A 17 10.51 -0.77 -20.64
C LEU A 17 11.90 -1.21 -21.08
N ASP A 18 12.94 -0.58 -20.52
CA ASP A 18 14.33 -1.06 -20.59
C ASP A 18 14.55 -2.36 -19.79
N ILE A 19 13.53 -2.82 -19.05
CA ILE A 19 13.57 -3.98 -18.15
C ILE A 19 13.71 -5.31 -18.91
N LEU A 20 13.45 -5.32 -20.22
CA LEU A 20 13.33 -6.55 -21.02
C LEU A 20 14.67 -7.16 -21.47
N GLN A 21 15.82 -6.60 -21.08
CA GLN A 21 17.13 -7.15 -21.47
C GLN A 21 17.64 -8.30 -20.57
N THR A 22 16.90 -8.66 -19.52
CA THR A 22 17.30 -9.76 -18.61
C THR A 22 16.41 -10.98 -18.79
N SER A 23 16.94 -11.98 -19.48
CA SER A 23 16.38 -13.31 -19.75
C SER A 23 16.27 -14.22 -18.50
N GLU A 24 16.11 -13.67 -17.29
CA GLU A 24 16.37 -14.39 -16.04
C GLU A 24 15.15 -14.96 -15.31
N LEU A 25 13.92 -14.82 -15.81
CA LEU A 25 12.82 -15.67 -15.32
C LEU A 25 12.81 -16.98 -16.10
N ASP A 26 13.74 -17.86 -15.75
CA ASP A 26 13.61 -19.28 -16.05
C ASP A 26 12.31 -19.77 -15.36
N ASN A 27 11.25 -19.89 -16.16
CA ASN A 27 9.82 -19.99 -15.79
C ASN A 27 9.43 -21.24 -14.95
N LYS A 28 10.37 -21.94 -14.33
CA LYS A 28 10.13 -23.28 -13.78
C LYS A 28 10.23 -23.40 -12.26
N THR A 29 10.79 -22.44 -11.54
CA THR A 29 10.98 -22.59 -10.09
C THR A 29 10.70 -21.30 -9.33
N PHE A 30 9.52 -21.25 -8.70
CA PHE A 30 9.21 -20.21 -7.71
C PHE A 30 10.06 -20.41 -6.45
N ARG A 31 10.43 -19.31 -5.81
CA ARG A 31 11.12 -19.33 -4.51
C ARG A 31 10.30 -20.15 -3.50
N PRO A 32 10.84 -21.24 -2.92
CA PRO A 32 10.14 -21.99 -1.89
C PRO A 32 10.01 -21.15 -0.62
N PHE A 33 8.92 -21.35 0.10
CA PHE A 33 8.73 -20.76 1.42
C PHE A 33 9.65 -21.48 2.44
N CYS A 34 10.67 -20.76 2.91
CA CYS A 34 11.56 -21.23 3.96
C CYS A 34 11.08 -20.67 5.30
N ALA A 35 10.33 -21.48 6.06
CA ALA A 35 9.92 -21.11 7.41
C ALA A 35 11.14 -21.04 8.34
N GLU A 36 11.09 -20.13 9.32
CA GLU A 36 12.11 -20.06 10.37
C GLU A 36 12.09 -21.29 11.30
N ASP A 37 10.95 -22.00 11.35
CA ASP A 37 10.78 -23.23 12.13
C ASP A 37 9.91 -24.23 11.35
N ASP A 38 10.35 -25.48 11.34
CA ASP A 38 9.65 -26.61 10.75
C ASP A 38 8.34 -26.98 11.47
N LYS A 39 7.89 -26.26 12.51
CA LYS A 39 6.63 -26.51 13.22
C LYS A 39 5.48 -25.60 12.79
N TRP A 40 5.51 -25.08 11.57
CA TRP A 40 4.44 -24.23 11.05
C TRP A 40 3.17 -25.01 10.64
N LYS A 41 1.97 -24.42 10.75
CA LYS A 41 0.69 -25.04 10.32
C LYS A 41 -0.29 -24.01 9.77
N LEU A 42 -1.06 -24.38 8.74
CA LEU A 42 -2.25 -23.65 8.32
C LEU A 42 -3.43 -24.10 9.21
N ARG A 43 -4.03 -23.15 9.94
CA ARG A 43 -5.08 -23.48 10.91
C ARG A 43 -6.42 -22.87 10.53
N SER A 44 -6.66 -21.64 10.96
CA SER A 44 -7.95 -20.96 10.80
C SER A 44 -8.02 -20.26 9.44
N ARG A 45 -9.16 -20.38 8.75
CA ARG A 45 -9.47 -19.53 7.60
C ARG A 45 -9.51 -18.06 8.04
N VAL A 46 -9.06 -17.18 7.16
CA VAL A 46 -9.16 -15.72 7.34
C VAL A 46 -10.59 -15.26 7.02
N ASP A 47 -11.15 -15.76 5.92
CA ASP A 47 -12.54 -15.51 5.53
C ASP A 47 -13.42 -16.71 5.90
N ILE A 48 -14.26 -16.50 6.92
CA ILE A 48 -15.20 -17.49 7.46
C ILE A 48 -16.58 -17.38 6.78
N GLN A 49 -16.87 -16.26 6.08
CA GLN A 49 -18.20 -15.97 5.54
C GLN A 49 -18.46 -16.70 4.21
N ARG A 50 -17.42 -16.98 3.42
CA ARG A 50 -17.56 -17.75 2.17
C ARG A 50 -17.70 -19.25 2.44
N ALA A 51 -18.75 -19.86 1.88
CA ALA A 51 -18.95 -21.30 1.92
C ALA A 51 -17.69 -22.05 1.43
N SER A 52 -17.40 -23.19 2.06
CA SER A 52 -16.26 -24.03 1.69
C SER A 52 -16.51 -24.72 0.36
N ASP A 53 -16.03 -24.13 -0.73
CA ASP A 53 -15.94 -24.79 -2.03
C ASP A 53 -14.55 -25.42 -2.19
N ALA A 54 -14.53 -26.69 -2.59
CA ALA A 54 -13.31 -27.43 -2.90
C ALA A 54 -12.57 -26.85 -4.12
N ASN A 55 -13.27 -26.12 -5.00
CA ASN A 55 -12.66 -25.49 -6.19
C ASN A 55 -12.34 -24.00 -6.00
N ALA A 56 -12.57 -23.46 -4.81
CA ALA A 56 -12.27 -22.07 -4.50
C ALA A 56 -10.86 -21.90 -3.92
N ILE A 57 -10.27 -20.74 -4.21
CA ILE A 57 -9.07 -20.27 -3.51
C ILE A 57 -9.46 -19.93 -2.07
N GLN A 58 -8.62 -20.32 -1.12
CA GLN A 58 -8.89 -20.12 0.30
C GLN A 58 -7.70 -19.48 1.00
N VAL A 59 -7.98 -18.65 1.99
CA VAL A 59 -6.95 -17.88 2.69
C VAL A 59 -6.91 -18.34 4.14
N PHE A 60 -5.74 -18.76 4.61
CA PHE A 60 -5.53 -19.28 5.96
C PHE A 60 -4.47 -18.49 6.72
N TRP A 61 -4.66 -18.39 8.03
CA TRP A 61 -3.60 -18.02 8.95
C TRP A 61 -2.55 -19.13 9.02
N LEU A 62 -1.29 -18.75 8.78
CA LEU A 62 -0.13 -19.60 8.99
C LEU A 62 0.47 -19.31 10.37
N TRP A 63 0.51 -20.35 11.18
CA TRP A 63 0.96 -20.31 12.56
C TRP A 63 2.37 -20.89 12.67
N ILE A 64 3.29 -20.17 13.32
CA ILE A 64 4.63 -20.65 13.67
C ILE A 64 4.78 -20.52 15.18
N ASN A 65 5.18 -21.59 15.87
CA ASN A 65 5.37 -21.62 17.32
C ASN A 65 4.19 -21.06 18.13
N GLY A 66 2.96 -21.29 17.65
CA GLY A 66 1.75 -20.83 18.33
C GLY A 66 1.33 -19.39 18.00
N HIS A 67 2.07 -18.67 17.15
CA HIS A 67 1.75 -17.30 16.75
C HIS A 67 1.33 -17.22 15.28
N ARG A 68 0.33 -16.37 14.99
CA ARG A 68 -0.07 -16.02 13.61
C ARG A 68 0.99 -15.11 13.01
N LYS A 69 1.70 -15.57 11.99
CA LYS A 69 2.83 -14.83 11.42
C LYS A 69 2.65 -14.48 9.94
N TYR A 70 2.08 -15.39 9.17
CA TYR A 70 1.89 -15.22 7.73
C TYR A 70 0.46 -15.59 7.32
N ILE A 71 0.15 -15.28 6.06
CA ILE A 71 -1.04 -15.78 5.39
C ILE A 71 -0.62 -16.78 4.32
N GLY A 72 -1.29 -17.93 4.31
CA GLY A 72 -1.20 -18.91 3.24
C GLY A 72 -2.45 -18.85 2.38
N LYS A 73 -2.32 -18.37 1.14
CA LYS A 73 -3.37 -18.45 0.13
C LYS A 73 -3.24 -19.78 -0.59
N VAL A 74 -4.20 -20.67 -0.37
CA VAL A 74 -4.23 -22.06 -0.83
C VAL A 74 -5.05 -22.15 -2.11
N PHE A 75 -4.51 -22.83 -3.12
CA PHE A 75 -5.10 -22.89 -4.45
C PHE A 75 -5.46 -24.33 -4.83
N PRO A 76 -6.58 -24.52 -5.55
CA PRO A 76 -6.87 -25.82 -6.15
C PRO A 76 -5.78 -26.22 -7.15
N THR A 77 -5.60 -27.53 -7.31
CA THR A 77 -4.75 -28.08 -8.36
C THR A 77 -5.36 -27.77 -9.72
N TYR A 78 -4.56 -27.19 -10.62
CA TYR A 78 -4.95 -26.96 -12.01
C TYR A 78 -4.40 -28.10 -12.87
N THR A 79 -5.28 -28.85 -13.52
CA THR A 79 -4.94 -30.09 -14.23
C THR A 79 -4.77 -29.87 -15.73
N GLU A 80 -4.18 -30.85 -16.42
CA GLU A 80 -4.15 -30.86 -17.90
C GLU A 80 -5.56 -30.84 -18.50
N GLU A 81 -6.54 -31.45 -17.83
CA GLU A 81 -7.93 -31.45 -18.30
C GLU A 81 -8.55 -30.05 -18.20
N ASP A 82 -8.27 -29.33 -17.12
CA ASP A 82 -8.67 -27.91 -17.00
C ASP A 82 -8.05 -27.07 -18.12
N ALA A 83 -6.77 -27.31 -18.44
CA ALA A 83 -6.08 -26.64 -19.54
C ALA A 83 -6.75 -26.93 -20.89
N LYS A 84 -7.07 -28.19 -21.21
CA LYS A 84 -7.79 -28.56 -22.44
C LYS A 84 -9.16 -27.88 -22.52
N ILE A 85 -9.92 -27.87 -21.42
CA ILE A 85 -11.23 -27.20 -21.36
C ILE A 85 -11.08 -25.71 -21.65
N GLN A 86 -10.08 -25.03 -21.07
CA GLN A 86 -9.84 -23.61 -21.36
C GLN A 86 -9.40 -23.35 -22.79
N LEU A 87 -8.53 -24.19 -23.36
CA LEU A 87 -8.10 -24.11 -24.76
C LEU A 87 -9.30 -24.27 -25.72
N HIS A 88 -10.18 -25.23 -25.47
CA HIS A 88 -11.42 -25.38 -26.24
C HIS A 88 -12.33 -24.16 -26.14
N ARG A 89 -12.46 -23.53 -24.96
CA ARG A 89 -13.25 -22.31 -24.76
C ARG A 89 -12.73 -21.10 -25.55
N ILE A 90 -11.45 -21.11 -25.94
CA ILE A 90 -10.86 -20.07 -26.80
C ILE A 90 -10.70 -20.53 -28.25
N SER A 91 -11.34 -21.64 -28.63
CA SER A 91 -11.29 -22.21 -29.97
C SER A 91 -9.87 -22.58 -30.43
N VAL A 92 -9.03 -23.02 -29.49
CA VAL A 92 -7.67 -23.49 -29.74
C VAL A 92 -7.64 -25.01 -29.64
N TYR A 93 -7.10 -25.68 -30.67
CA TYR A 93 -6.95 -27.13 -30.65
C TYR A 93 -5.79 -27.53 -29.73
N PRO A 94 -6.00 -28.41 -28.74
CA PRO A 94 -4.97 -28.74 -27.76
C PRO A 94 -3.90 -29.65 -28.35
N THR A 95 -2.66 -29.17 -28.39
CA THR A 95 -1.45 -30.01 -28.56
C THR A 95 -0.75 -30.18 -27.20
N PRO A 96 0.12 -31.19 -27.01
CA PRO A 96 0.84 -31.37 -25.75
C PRO A 96 1.61 -30.12 -25.28
N GLU A 97 2.25 -29.41 -26.21
CA GLU A 97 2.96 -28.17 -25.91
C GLU A 97 1.98 -27.05 -25.48
N MET A 98 0.85 -26.91 -26.18
CA MET A 98 -0.16 -25.90 -25.86
C MET A 98 -0.83 -26.17 -24.52
N ILE A 99 -1.03 -27.45 -24.15
CA ILE A 99 -1.54 -27.84 -22.83
C ILE A 99 -0.55 -27.41 -21.74
N SER A 100 0.75 -27.68 -21.90
CA SER A 100 1.79 -27.26 -20.97
C SER A 100 1.82 -25.73 -20.81
N ASN A 101 1.78 -24.98 -21.91
CA ASN A 101 1.73 -23.52 -21.88
C ASN A 101 0.44 -23.00 -21.24
N ALA A 102 -0.70 -23.62 -21.52
CA ALA A 102 -1.99 -23.27 -20.94
C ALA A 102 -2.04 -23.54 -19.43
N MET A 103 -1.39 -24.60 -18.94
CA MET A 103 -1.24 -24.82 -17.49
C MET A 103 -0.43 -23.69 -16.85
N HIS A 104 0.68 -23.29 -17.45
CA HIS A 104 1.49 -22.18 -16.96
C HIS A 104 0.77 -20.83 -17.01
N GLU A 105 -0.11 -20.61 -18.00
CA GLU A 105 -0.83 -19.36 -18.19
C GLU A 105 -2.15 -19.24 -17.45
N PHE A 106 -2.92 -20.32 -17.28
CA PHE A 106 -4.27 -20.27 -16.69
C PHE A 106 -4.31 -20.68 -15.21
N ASP A 107 -3.28 -21.35 -14.70
CA ASP A 107 -3.20 -21.71 -13.29
C ASP A 107 -3.10 -20.45 -12.41
N ARG A 108 -4.14 -20.21 -11.60
CA ARG A 108 -4.24 -19.04 -10.71
C ARG A 108 -3.14 -19.00 -9.66
N PHE A 109 -2.65 -20.16 -9.21
CA PHE A 109 -1.49 -20.25 -8.32
C PHE A 109 -0.25 -19.69 -9.01
N SER A 110 0.03 -20.14 -10.24
CA SER A 110 1.20 -19.73 -11.01
C SER A 110 1.16 -18.24 -11.38
N ARG A 111 -0.02 -17.69 -11.70
CA ARG A 111 -0.20 -16.24 -11.93
C ARG A 111 0.18 -15.40 -10.73
N GLU A 112 -0.36 -15.75 -9.56
CA GLU A 112 -0.14 -14.99 -8.35
C GLU A 112 1.32 -15.10 -7.87
N ALA A 113 1.89 -16.31 -7.88
CA ALA A 113 3.29 -16.52 -7.54
C ALA A 113 4.24 -15.77 -8.49
N ARG A 114 3.94 -15.76 -9.80
CA ARG A 114 4.74 -15.02 -10.80
C ARG A 114 4.64 -13.52 -10.59
N ALA A 115 3.44 -12.97 -10.35
CA ALA A 115 3.26 -11.55 -10.10
C ALA A 115 4.06 -11.08 -8.88
N TYR A 116 3.96 -11.77 -7.75
CA TYR A 116 4.73 -11.43 -6.56
C TYR A 116 6.24 -11.58 -6.75
N SER A 117 6.69 -12.66 -7.41
CA SER A 117 8.12 -12.84 -7.72
C SER A 117 8.64 -11.72 -8.61
N HIS A 118 7.85 -11.29 -9.59
CA HIS A 118 8.20 -10.21 -10.51
C HIS A 118 8.21 -8.83 -9.82
N ILE A 119 7.26 -8.57 -8.92
CA ILE A 119 7.27 -7.37 -8.05
C ILE A 119 8.55 -7.34 -7.22
N ASP A 120 8.92 -8.44 -6.57
CA ASP A 120 10.12 -8.52 -5.73
C ASP A 120 11.41 -8.32 -6.53
N LEU A 121 11.44 -8.70 -7.82
CA LEU A 121 12.60 -8.54 -8.67
C LEU A 121 12.72 -7.12 -9.26
N TYR A 122 11.62 -6.57 -9.77
CA TYR A 122 11.67 -5.38 -10.63
C TYR A 122 11.10 -4.10 -10.01
N CYS A 123 10.29 -4.19 -8.95
CA CYS A 123 9.89 -2.99 -8.20
C CYS A 123 11.03 -2.52 -7.29
N SER A 124 11.23 -1.21 -7.23
CA SER A 124 12.17 -0.60 -6.28
C SER A 124 11.71 -0.84 -4.84
N SER A 125 12.63 -0.71 -3.88
CA SER A 125 12.29 -0.80 -2.45
C SER A 125 11.20 0.18 -2.02
N ARG A 126 11.06 1.31 -2.72
CA ARG A 126 10.03 2.32 -2.51
C ARG A 126 8.64 1.85 -2.95
N GLU A 127 8.56 1.10 -4.05
CA GLU A 127 7.28 0.66 -4.62
C GLU A 127 6.80 -0.67 -4.03
N ARG A 128 7.71 -1.52 -3.53
CA ARG A 128 7.33 -2.81 -2.91
C ARG A 128 6.38 -2.63 -1.74
N VAL A 129 6.39 -1.48 -1.07
CA VAL A 129 5.49 -1.17 0.06
C VAL A 129 4.01 -1.13 -0.37
N TYR A 130 3.72 -0.97 -1.66
CA TYR A 130 2.37 -0.96 -2.21
C TYR A 130 1.69 -2.33 -2.20
N PHE A 131 2.46 -3.41 -2.00
CA PHE A 131 2.01 -4.78 -2.12
C PHE A 131 2.32 -5.56 -0.83
N PRO A 132 1.58 -6.65 -0.52
CA PRO A 132 1.99 -7.58 0.52
C PRO A 132 3.38 -8.14 0.26
N ARG A 133 4.22 -8.24 1.30
CA ARG A 133 5.51 -8.91 1.17
C ARG A 133 5.34 -10.39 0.81
N PHE A 134 6.08 -10.85 -0.19
CA PHE A 134 6.09 -12.23 -0.63
C PHE A 134 7.16 -13.04 0.12
N TYR A 135 6.78 -14.20 0.64
CA TYR A 135 7.69 -15.08 1.40
C TYR A 135 8.02 -16.39 0.67
N GLY A 136 7.41 -16.63 -0.49
CA GLY A 136 7.62 -17.83 -1.31
C GLY A 136 6.35 -18.67 -1.44
N VAL A 137 6.51 -19.85 -2.04
CA VAL A 137 5.43 -20.80 -2.28
C VAL A 137 5.65 -22.14 -1.58
N VAL A 138 4.57 -22.86 -1.34
CA VAL A 138 4.56 -24.29 -1.00
C VAL A 138 3.88 -25.00 -2.16
N THR A 139 4.52 -26.01 -2.75
CA THR A 139 3.98 -26.76 -3.90
C THR A 139 3.51 -28.17 -3.53
N ASP A 140 4.07 -28.75 -2.47
CA ASP A 140 3.65 -30.05 -1.93
C ASP A 140 3.45 -29.96 -0.42
N MET A 141 2.28 -29.47 0.00
CA MET A 141 1.93 -29.32 1.40
C MET A 141 1.51 -30.66 2.01
N PRO A 142 2.22 -31.18 3.03
CA PRO A 142 1.82 -32.42 3.68
C PRO A 142 0.52 -32.23 4.45
N ARG A 143 -0.35 -33.24 4.42
CA ARG A 143 -1.67 -33.24 5.08
C ARG A 143 -1.61 -32.86 6.56
N SER A 144 -0.51 -33.18 7.25
CA SER A 144 -0.28 -32.85 8.66
C SER A 144 -0.21 -31.34 8.95
N ARG A 145 0.00 -30.50 7.93
CA ARG A 145 0.07 -29.03 8.01
C ARG A 145 -1.29 -28.36 7.89
N LEU A 146 -2.30 -29.07 7.40
CA LEU A 146 -3.66 -28.57 7.19
C LEU A 146 -4.56 -29.06 8.33
N ARG A 147 -5.37 -28.16 8.90
CA ARG A 147 -6.40 -28.54 9.86
C ARG A 147 -7.76 -28.64 9.13
N SER A 148 -8.22 -29.88 8.95
CA SER A 148 -9.55 -30.34 8.47
C SER A 148 -9.98 -30.01 7.03
N GLY A 149 -10.57 -31.01 6.35
CA GLY A 149 -11.46 -30.89 5.18
C GLY A 149 -10.87 -30.47 3.83
N TYR A 150 -9.73 -29.78 3.83
CA TYR A 150 -9.12 -29.20 2.64
C TYR A 150 -7.90 -29.99 2.20
N TRP A 151 -7.82 -30.29 0.90
CA TRP A 151 -6.86 -31.25 0.34
C TRP A 151 -5.89 -30.64 -0.67
N HIS A 152 -5.79 -29.31 -0.71
CA HIS A 152 -4.93 -28.62 -1.65
C HIS A 152 -3.50 -28.52 -1.14
N GLN A 153 -2.56 -28.90 -1.99
CA GLN A 153 -1.14 -29.00 -1.63
C GLN A 153 -0.34 -27.73 -1.95
N ARG A 154 -0.95 -26.74 -2.61
CA ARG A 154 -0.25 -25.55 -3.12
C ARG A 154 -0.70 -24.28 -2.43
N ALA A 155 0.25 -23.47 -1.98
CA ALA A 155 -0.03 -22.18 -1.37
C ALA A 155 1.01 -21.11 -1.69
N VAL A 156 0.55 -19.87 -1.84
CA VAL A 156 1.38 -18.66 -1.88
C VAL A 156 1.43 -18.09 -0.47
N ILE A 157 2.62 -17.87 0.07
CA ILE A 157 2.81 -17.37 1.44
C ILE A 157 3.14 -15.89 1.40
N LEU A 158 2.30 -15.10 2.07
CA LEU A 158 2.31 -13.64 2.06
C LEU A 158 2.37 -13.06 3.47
N GLU A 159 2.72 -11.79 3.53
CA GLU A 159 2.56 -10.95 4.72
C GLU A 159 1.14 -11.04 5.30
N ALA A 160 1.09 -11.09 6.63
CA ALA A 160 -0.15 -11.00 7.38
C ALA A 160 -0.61 -9.55 7.50
N ILE A 161 -1.41 -9.09 6.54
CA ILE A 161 -2.06 -7.78 6.58
C ILE A 161 -3.23 -7.81 7.58
N ARG A 162 -3.29 -6.81 8.45
CA ARG A 162 -4.33 -6.60 9.48
C ARG A 162 -4.95 -5.20 9.33
N SER A 163 -6.09 -4.97 9.98
CA SER A 163 -6.75 -3.65 9.97
C SER A 163 -6.12 -2.65 10.95
N ASP A 164 -5.11 -3.06 11.74
CA ASP A 164 -4.39 -2.19 12.65
C ASP A 164 -3.35 -1.30 11.94
N LEU A 165 -2.85 -0.28 12.65
CA LEU A 165 -1.83 0.63 12.13
C LEU A 165 -0.52 -0.06 11.73
N GLY A 166 -0.22 -1.21 12.33
CA GLY A 166 0.98 -1.98 12.04
C GLY A 166 1.05 -2.42 10.58
N SER A 167 -0.10 -2.60 9.93
CA SER A 167 -0.19 -2.99 8.51
C SER A 167 -0.44 -1.83 7.55
N ARG A 168 -0.53 -0.58 8.05
CA ARG A 168 -0.78 0.59 7.20
C ARG A 168 0.51 1.03 6.51
N ARG A 169 0.35 1.63 5.33
CA ARG A 169 1.44 2.15 4.51
C ARG A 169 1.28 3.66 4.41
N VAL A 170 2.32 4.40 4.77
CA VAL A 170 2.36 5.84 4.55
C VAL A 170 2.95 6.11 3.18
N LEU A 171 2.19 6.84 2.36
CA LEU A 171 2.58 7.21 1.00
C LEU A 171 2.93 8.70 1.01
N SER A 172 3.95 9.09 0.26
CA SER A 172 4.45 10.46 0.18
C SER A 172 3.69 11.27 -0.86
N GLN A 173 3.40 12.53 -0.55
CA GLN A 173 2.81 13.50 -1.46
C GLN A 173 3.78 13.86 -2.60
N ASP A 174 5.08 13.84 -2.31
CA ASP A 174 6.16 14.34 -3.19
C ASP A 174 6.93 13.23 -3.91
N VAL A 175 6.38 12.03 -4.09
CA VAL A 175 6.99 11.04 -4.98
C VAL A 175 6.95 11.60 -6.41
N ASP A 176 8.00 12.35 -6.75
CA ASP A 176 8.42 12.95 -8.03
C ASP A 176 7.31 13.28 -9.05
N LEU A 177 6.12 13.68 -8.60
CA LEU A 177 5.12 14.28 -9.49
C LEU A 177 5.70 15.55 -10.15
N SER A 178 6.62 16.27 -9.50
CA SER A 178 7.19 17.52 -10.03
C SER A 178 8.40 17.35 -10.95
N ARG A 179 9.15 16.23 -10.87
CA ARG A 179 10.27 15.95 -11.78
C ARG A 179 9.85 15.15 -13.01
N ASP A 180 8.71 14.47 -12.92
CA ASP A 180 8.21 13.54 -13.93
C ASP A 180 6.74 13.78 -14.31
N ILE A 181 6.22 15.02 -14.25
CA ILE A 181 4.92 15.35 -14.89
C ILE A 181 4.93 14.87 -16.36
N ASP A 182 6.07 15.00 -17.03
CA ASP A 182 6.28 14.56 -18.41
C ASP A 182 6.39 13.03 -18.56
N GLN A 183 6.59 12.26 -17.48
CA GLN A 183 6.62 10.79 -17.48
C GLN A 183 5.39 10.14 -16.82
N LEU A 184 4.51 10.91 -16.18
CA LEU A 184 3.24 10.39 -15.73
C LEU A 184 2.42 9.97 -16.95
N PRO A 185 1.88 8.75 -16.99
CA PRO A 185 1.04 8.35 -18.11
C PRO A 185 -0.10 9.36 -18.30
N GLU A 186 -0.31 9.86 -19.51
CA GLU A 186 -1.38 10.83 -19.85
C GLU A 186 -2.75 10.41 -19.26
N GLY A 187 -3.00 9.10 -19.23
CA GLY A 187 -4.20 8.52 -18.62
C GLY A 187 -4.33 8.78 -17.11
N PHE A 188 -3.25 8.91 -16.35
CA PHE A 188 -3.27 9.22 -14.92
C PHE A 188 -3.81 10.64 -14.66
N LEU A 189 -3.22 11.65 -15.31
CA LEU A 189 -3.64 13.06 -15.17
C LEU A 189 -5.08 13.25 -15.65
N THR A 190 -5.41 12.67 -16.80
CA THR A 190 -6.78 12.67 -17.34
C THR A 190 -7.78 12.08 -16.35
N THR A 191 -7.42 10.98 -15.68
CA THR A 191 -8.28 10.34 -14.67
C THR A 191 -8.48 11.23 -13.45
N LEU A 192 -7.44 11.92 -12.97
CA LEU A 192 -7.53 12.88 -11.86
C LEU A 192 -8.43 14.06 -12.22
N GLU A 193 -8.24 14.68 -13.38
CA GLU A 193 -9.07 15.79 -13.85
C GLU A 193 -10.54 15.39 -13.94
N ARG A 194 -10.81 14.17 -14.44
CA ARG A 194 -12.17 13.63 -14.51
C ARG A 194 -12.78 13.45 -13.13
N LEU A 195 -12.04 12.95 -12.14
CA LEU A 195 -12.55 12.90 -10.77
C LEU A 195 -12.86 14.30 -10.26
N SER A 196 -11.95 15.26 -10.41
CA SER A 196 -12.16 16.64 -9.95
C SER A 196 -13.42 17.26 -10.55
N LYS A 197 -13.60 17.12 -11.87
CA LYS A 197 -14.82 17.57 -12.56
C LYS A 197 -16.08 16.90 -12.01
N ARG A 198 -16.06 15.57 -11.78
CA ARG A 198 -17.23 14.85 -11.24
C ARG A 198 -17.52 15.18 -9.77
N LEU A 199 -16.49 15.33 -8.93
CA LEU A 199 -16.65 15.75 -7.54
C LEU A 199 -17.28 17.13 -7.45
N TRP A 200 -16.95 18.05 -8.37
CA TRP A 200 -17.63 19.34 -8.47
C TRP A 200 -19.12 19.18 -8.76
N THR A 201 -19.50 18.33 -9.74
CA THR A 201 -20.90 18.05 -10.06
C THR A 201 -21.66 17.35 -8.92
N ILE A 202 -20.99 16.44 -8.20
CA ILE A 202 -21.53 15.83 -6.99
C ILE A 202 -21.76 16.92 -5.96
N THR A 203 -20.83 17.85 -5.75
CA THR A 203 -20.99 18.94 -4.78
C THR A 203 -22.22 19.80 -5.04
N GLU A 204 -22.53 20.07 -6.31
CA GLU A 204 -23.74 20.79 -6.72
C GLU A 204 -25.04 20.02 -6.44
N THR A 205 -24.99 18.69 -6.40
CA THR A 205 -26.15 17.79 -6.21
C THR A 205 -26.25 17.20 -4.80
N MET A 206 -25.12 17.07 -4.10
CA MET A 206 -24.88 16.53 -2.76
C MET A 206 -23.62 17.19 -2.18
N PHE A 207 -23.78 18.05 -1.16
CA PHE A 207 -22.70 18.86 -0.60
C PHE A 207 -21.58 18.03 0.07
N LEU A 208 -20.53 17.67 -0.70
CA LEU A 208 -19.23 17.24 -0.17
C LEU A 208 -18.46 18.45 0.36
N SER A 209 -17.86 18.30 1.53
CA SER A 209 -16.94 19.30 2.09
C SER A 209 -15.64 19.36 1.29
N PRO A 210 -14.91 20.50 1.33
CA PRO A 210 -13.59 20.61 0.72
C PRO A 210 -12.64 19.51 1.21
N PHE A 211 -12.74 19.14 2.48
CA PHE A 211 -11.95 18.06 3.07
C PHE A 211 -12.26 16.69 2.46
N GLU A 212 -13.54 16.35 2.30
CA GLU A 212 -13.94 15.09 1.66
C GLU A 212 -13.42 15.02 0.21
N GLN A 213 -13.52 16.12 -0.54
CA GLN A 213 -13.00 16.18 -1.91
C GLN A 213 -11.49 15.94 -1.95
N GLU A 214 -10.72 16.60 -1.08
CA GLU A 214 -9.27 16.42 -0.97
C GLU A 214 -8.92 14.98 -0.58
N TRP A 215 -9.67 14.39 0.34
CA TRP A 215 -9.47 13.01 0.77
C TRP A 215 -9.72 12.01 -0.37
N TYR A 216 -10.83 12.13 -1.12
CA TYR A 216 -11.10 11.25 -2.28
C TYR A 216 -10.08 11.43 -3.40
N GLN A 217 -9.60 12.66 -3.65
CA GLN A 217 -8.51 12.90 -4.59
C GLN A 217 -7.21 12.26 -4.13
N SER A 218 -6.87 12.37 -2.84
CA SER A 218 -5.70 11.72 -2.25
C SER A 218 -5.80 10.19 -2.36
N LEU A 219 -6.97 9.61 -2.09
CA LEU A 219 -7.22 8.18 -2.22
C LEU A 219 -7.06 7.70 -3.67
N LEU A 220 -7.60 8.44 -4.64
CA LEU A 220 -7.44 8.12 -6.06
C LEU A 220 -5.96 8.14 -6.46
N LYS A 221 -5.21 9.18 -6.07
CA LYS A 221 -3.78 9.30 -6.34
C LYS A 221 -3.00 8.10 -5.79
N ASP A 222 -3.26 7.72 -4.54
CA ASP A 222 -2.61 6.59 -3.90
C ASP A 222 -2.89 5.27 -4.63
N ARG A 223 -4.16 4.98 -4.94
CA ARG A 223 -4.55 3.74 -5.64
C ARG A 223 -3.97 3.66 -7.06
N LEU A 224 -4.02 4.76 -7.81
CA LEU A 224 -3.44 4.82 -9.16
C LEU A 224 -1.92 4.67 -9.12
N ARG A 225 -1.24 5.20 -8.10
CA ARG A 225 0.21 5.02 -7.92
C ARG A 225 0.58 3.54 -7.76
N ARG A 226 -0.18 2.79 -6.94
CA ARG A 226 0.00 1.35 -6.76
C ARG A 226 -0.17 0.58 -8.09
N LEU A 227 -1.17 0.97 -8.90
CA LEU A 227 -1.38 0.35 -10.21
C LEU A 227 -0.29 0.68 -11.21
N ASN A 228 0.12 1.95 -11.28
CA ASN A 228 1.17 2.37 -12.19
C ASN A 228 2.49 1.64 -11.88
N ALA A 229 2.78 1.36 -10.60
CA ALA A 229 3.95 0.55 -10.24
C ALA A 229 3.89 -0.87 -10.83
N LEU A 230 2.71 -1.50 -10.93
CA LEU A 230 2.54 -2.79 -11.61
C LEU A 230 2.73 -2.66 -13.12
N HIS A 231 2.09 -1.67 -13.73
CA HIS A 231 2.17 -1.46 -15.19
C HIS A 231 3.61 -1.15 -15.61
N ARG A 232 4.35 -0.38 -14.81
CA ARG A 232 5.76 -0.07 -15.01
C ARG A 232 6.67 -1.30 -15.01
N VAL A 233 6.24 -2.41 -14.40
CA VAL A 233 6.99 -3.69 -14.46
C VAL A 233 6.27 -4.71 -15.33
N GLY A 234 5.39 -4.28 -16.25
CA GLY A 234 4.73 -5.20 -17.18
C GLY A 234 3.74 -6.16 -16.54
N ILE A 235 3.17 -5.83 -15.37
CA ILE A 235 2.11 -6.60 -14.70
C ILE A 235 0.78 -5.87 -14.87
N THR A 236 -0.27 -6.59 -15.23
CA THR A 236 -1.66 -6.13 -15.16
C THR A 236 -2.39 -6.89 -14.06
N HIS A 237 -3.26 -6.23 -13.29
CA HIS A 237 -3.93 -6.87 -12.16
C HIS A 237 -5.10 -7.75 -12.60
N GLY A 238 -5.85 -7.34 -13.61
CA GLY A 238 -6.94 -8.08 -14.24
C GLY A 238 -8.30 -8.03 -13.56
N ASP A 239 -8.35 -7.66 -12.27
CA ASP A 239 -9.56 -7.76 -11.45
C ASP A 239 -9.64 -6.63 -10.41
N ILE A 240 -9.52 -5.39 -10.86
CA ILE A 240 -9.53 -4.23 -9.95
C ILE A 240 -10.90 -4.03 -9.30
N HIS A 241 -10.92 -4.11 -7.98
CA HIS A 241 -12.07 -3.85 -7.11
C HIS A 241 -11.65 -3.08 -5.86
N ASP A 242 -12.61 -2.40 -5.24
CA ASP A 242 -12.38 -1.61 -4.02
C ASP A 242 -11.77 -2.43 -2.88
N PHE A 243 -12.28 -3.66 -2.68
CA PHE A 243 -11.81 -4.58 -1.65
C PHE A 243 -10.43 -5.19 -1.95
N HIS A 244 -9.79 -4.90 -3.08
CA HIS A 244 -8.39 -5.28 -3.33
C HIS A 244 -7.38 -4.24 -2.82
N PHE A 245 -7.84 -3.09 -2.34
CA PHE A 245 -7.00 -2.05 -1.73
C PHE A 245 -7.13 -2.00 -0.20
N ARG A 246 -8.20 -2.56 0.36
CA ARG A 246 -8.51 -2.58 1.80
C ARG A 246 -9.00 -3.96 2.23
N LEU A 247 -8.86 -4.27 3.51
CA LEU A 247 -9.37 -5.54 4.03
C LEU A 247 -10.91 -5.51 4.11
N PRO A 248 -11.57 -6.68 4.11
CA PRO A 248 -13.00 -6.76 4.45
C PRO A 248 -13.26 -6.10 5.80
N ASP A 249 -14.38 -5.38 5.91
CA ASP A 249 -14.83 -4.65 7.10
C ASP A 249 -13.90 -3.52 7.57
N ASP A 250 -12.90 -3.15 6.76
CA ASP A 250 -11.97 -2.07 7.02
C ASP A 250 -12.27 -0.87 6.10
N PHE A 251 -12.14 0.35 6.63
CA PHE A 251 -12.43 1.57 5.88
C PHE A 251 -11.24 2.03 5.02
N TYR A 252 -10.04 1.94 5.59
CA TYR A 252 -8.82 2.50 5.02
C TYR A 252 -8.10 1.52 4.10
N ASP A 253 -7.42 2.07 3.09
CA ASP A 253 -6.51 1.29 2.27
C ASP A 253 -5.33 0.74 3.10
N THR A 254 -4.78 -0.40 2.69
CA THR A 254 -3.53 -0.97 3.21
C THR A 254 -2.52 -1.09 2.08
N VAL A 255 -2.73 -2.09 1.23
CA VAL A 255 -1.89 -2.49 0.08
C VAL A 255 -2.79 -2.98 -1.05
N LEU A 256 -2.27 -3.06 -2.27
CA LEU A 256 -2.94 -3.71 -3.39
C LEU A 256 -2.63 -5.21 -3.38
N TYR A 257 -3.67 -6.05 -3.34
CA TYR A 257 -3.52 -7.50 -3.22
C TYR A 257 -4.53 -8.28 -4.09
N ASP A 258 -4.34 -9.61 -4.15
CA ASP A 258 -5.06 -10.57 -5.00
C ASP A 258 -4.67 -10.54 -6.48
N PHE A 259 -3.51 -11.12 -6.78
CA PHE A 259 -3.01 -11.26 -8.15
C PHE A 259 -3.43 -12.58 -8.82
N SER A 260 -4.49 -13.24 -8.34
CA SER A 260 -4.93 -14.52 -8.92
C SER A 260 -5.44 -14.40 -10.37
N ALA A 261 -5.86 -13.20 -10.77
CA ALA A 261 -6.30 -12.85 -12.12
C ALA A 261 -5.26 -12.02 -12.92
N SER A 262 -4.07 -11.82 -12.35
CA SER A 262 -3.05 -10.97 -12.96
C SER A 262 -2.49 -11.61 -14.23
N TYR A 263 -1.84 -10.77 -15.03
CA TYR A 263 -0.95 -11.20 -16.09
C TYR A 263 0.39 -10.50 -15.91
N THR A 264 1.46 -11.28 -15.80
CA THR A 264 2.83 -10.80 -15.84
C THR A 264 3.36 -11.05 -17.25
N PHE A 265 3.95 -10.02 -17.86
CA PHE A 265 4.49 -10.09 -19.20
C PHE A 265 5.41 -11.31 -19.42
N SER A 266 5.23 -11.96 -20.57
CA SER A 266 6.13 -12.96 -21.12
C SER A 266 6.43 -12.65 -22.59
N GLU A 267 7.63 -12.99 -23.04
CA GLU A 267 8.04 -12.88 -24.45
C GLU A 267 7.19 -13.74 -25.38
N THR A 268 6.77 -14.91 -24.88
CA THR A 268 5.83 -15.78 -25.58
C THR A 268 4.45 -15.12 -25.61
N LYS A 269 3.84 -15.10 -26.80
CA LYS A 269 2.48 -14.56 -26.98
C LYS A 269 1.48 -15.39 -26.17
N PRO A 270 0.74 -14.79 -25.24
CA PRO A 270 -0.18 -15.52 -24.38
C PRO A 270 -1.47 -15.87 -25.11
N PHE A 271 -2.17 -16.89 -24.62
CA PHE A 271 -3.52 -17.23 -25.05
C PHE A 271 -4.52 -16.13 -24.68
N ARG A 272 -4.38 -15.56 -23.49
CA ARG A 272 -5.19 -14.47 -22.96
C ARG A 272 -4.37 -13.57 -22.05
N VAL A 273 -4.73 -12.29 -22.03
CA VAL A 273 -4.24 -11.34 -21.02
C VAL A 273 -5.41 -11.01 -20.10
N ASN A 274 -5.28 -11.37 -18.82
CA ASN A 274 -6.37 -11.37 -17.85
C ASN A 274 -7.57 -12.23 -18.34
N SER A 275 -8.74 -11.61 -18.55
CA SER A 275 -9.95 -12.26 -19.09
C SER A 275 -10.17 -12.01 -20.58
N GLY A 276 -9.28 -11.25 -21.24
CA GLY A 276 -9.46 -10.75 -22.60
C GLY A 276 -8.43 -11.24 -23.62
N ARG A 277 -8.60 -10.79 -24.86
CA ARG A 277 -7.62 -10.99 -25.92
C ARG A 277 -6.35 -10.17 -25.64
N PRO A 278 -5.17 -10.67 -26.05
CA PRO A 278 -3.94 -9.91 -25.95
C PRO A 278 -4.06 -8.55 -26.66
N ARG A 279 -3.70 -7.47 -25.97
CA ARG A 279 -3.80 -6.07 -26.44
C ARG A 279 -2.69 -5.23 -25.78
N PRO A 280 -2.41 -4.02 -26.29
CA PRO A 280 -1.41 -3.14 -25.70
C PRO A 280 -1.65 -2.88 -24.20
N LEU A 281 -0.55 -2.84 -23.44
CA LEU A 281 -0.54 -2.51 -22.00
C LEU A 281 -1.20 -1.15 -21.78
N SER A 282 -0.92 -0.16 -22.61
CA SER A 282 -1.56 1.17 -22.58
C SER A 282 -3.10 1.09 -22.49
N ARG A 283 -3.73 0.25 -23.32
CA ARG A 283 -5.19 0.04 -23.30
C ARG A 283 -5.67 -0.74 -22.08
N ILE A 284 -4.90 -1.70 -21.58
CA ILE A 284 -5.27 -2.45 -20.36
C ILE A 284 -5.19 -1.53 -19.15
N SER A 285 -4.07 -0.82 -19.02
CA SER A 285 -3.82 0.16 -17.96
C SER A 285 -4.89 1.24 -17.92
N GLU A 286 -5.31 1.77 -19.07
CA GLU A 286 -6.42 2.72 -19.14
C GLU A 286 -7.71 2.14 -18.53
N GLY A 287 -8.08 0.91 -18.92
CA GLY A 287 -9.26 0.24 -18.36
C GLY A 287 -9.16 -0.04 -16.86
N GLU A 288 -7.99 -0.39 -16.34
CA GLU A 288 -7.78 -0.59 -14.89
C GLU A 288 -7.85 0.72 -14.10
N ARG A 289 -7.26 1.80 -14.64
CA ARG A 289 -7.36 3.14 -14.05
C ARG A 289 -8.80 3.64 -14.03
N GLU A 290 -9.56 3.39 -15.09
CA GLU A 290 -10.99 3.72 -15.15
C GLU A 290 -11.79 2.99 -14.07
N ARG A 291 -11.49 1.71 -13.79
CA ARG A 291 -12.16 0.97 -12.71
C ARG A 291 -11.86 1.56 -11.33
N VAL A 292 -10.63 2.00 -11.08
CA VAL A 292 -10.30 2.73 -9.83
C VAL A 292 -11.10 4.02 -9.75
N LEU A 293 -11.15 4.80 -10.82
CA LEU A 293 -11.90 6.05 -10.87
C LEU A 293 -13.37 5.84 -10.52
N LEU A 294 -14.03 4.86 -11.15
CA LEU A 294 -15.43 4.51 -10.88
C LEU A 294 -15.62 4.11 -9.41
N SER A 295 -14.75 3.27 -8.87
CA SER A 295 -14.80 2.89 -7.46
C SER A 295 -14.69 4.08 -6.50
N ILE A 296 -13.83 5.07 -6.78
CA ILE A 296 -13.74 6.28 -5.94
C ILE A 296 -14.98 7.16 -6.08
N GLN A 297 -15.56 7.23 -7.27
CA GLN A 297 -16.80 7.98 -7.50
C GLN A 297 -17.97 7.37 -6.75
N ASP A 298 -18.09 6.04 -6.73
CA ASP A 298 -19.13 5.35 -5.97
C ASP A 298 -18.99 5.63 -4.46
N ARG A 299 -17.76 5.64 -3.94
CA ARG A 299 -17.46 6.04 -2.55
C ARG A 299 -17.86 7.49 -2.27
N ALA A 300 -17.48 8.41 -3.16
CA ALA A 300 -17.83 9.83 -3.03
C ALA A 300 -19.34 10.08 -3.10
N ALA A 301 -20.04 9.44 -4.05
CA ALA A 301 -21.49 9.56 -4.21
C ALA A 301 -22.26 9.00 -3.00
N SER A 302 -21.76 7.92 -2.39
CA SER A 302 -22.32 7.35 -1.16
C SER A 302 -21.91 8.10 0.11
N ARG A 303 -21.03 9.10 0.02
CA ARG A 303 -20.50 9.87 1.16
C ARG A 303 -19.91 8.95 2.24
N ASP A 304 -19.19 7.92 1.81
CA ASP A 304 -18.76 6.84 2.69
C ASP A 304 -17.79 7.32 3.78
N LEU A 305 -16.93 8.30 3.49
CA LEU A 305 -16.05 8.92 4.49
C LEU A 305 -16.84 9.58 5.62
N ARG A 306 -17.86 10.38 5.28
CA ARG A 306 -18.68 11.04 6.30
C ARG A 306 -19.46 10.02 7.11
N LEU A 307 -20.05 9.01 6.45
CA LEU A 307 -20.75 7.94 7.12
C LEU A 307 -19.84 7.19 8.10
N TYR A 308 -18.62 6.86 7.68
CA TYR A 308 -17.59 6.27 8.55
C TYR A 308 -17.30 7.17 9.74
N LEU A 309 -16.96 8.45 9.52
CA LEU A 309 -16.61 9.40 10.58
C LEU A 309 -17.75 9.60 11.60
N THR A 310 -19.00 9.68 11.14
CA THR A 310 -20.18 9.81 12.01
C THR A 310 -20.42 8.54 12.82
N THR A 311 -20.16 7.36 12.25
CA THR A 311 -20.29 6.07 12.93
C THR A 311 -19.19 5.89 13.99
N SER A 312 -17.95 6.24 13.67
CA SER A 312 -16.80 6.12 14.57
C SER A 312 -16.83 7.15 15.71
N ASN A 313 -17.42 8.33 15.51
CA ASN A 313 -17.44 9.44 16.47
C ASN A 313 -18.86 9.77 16.97
N SER A 314 -19.55 8.77 17.54
CA SER A 314 -20.90 8.93 18.06
C SER A 314 -20.97 10.00 19.16
N GLY A 315 -21.71 11.08 18.93
CA GLY A 315 -21.95 12.15 19.92
C GLY A 315 -21.27 13.49 19.63
N THR A 316 -20.42 13.59 18.61
CA THR A 316 -19.80 14.86 18.17
C THR A 316 -20.33 15.28 16.80
N SER A 317 -20.44 16.61 16.56
CA SER A 317 -20.84 17.13 15.25
C SER A 317 -19.68 17.02 14.26
N VAL A 318 -19.57 15.87 13.58
CA VAL A 318 -18.62 15.63 12.47
C VAL A 318 -18.80 16.68 11.38
N ASP A 319 -20.04 17.05 11.06
CA ASP A 319 -20.32 18.09 10.05
C ASP A 319 -19.67 19.43 10.45
N ASN A 320 -19.73 19.84 11.72
CA ASN A 320 -19.05 21.07 12.13
C ASN A 320 -17.53 20.98 11.88
N ALA A 321 -16.89 19.86 12.19
CA ALA A 321 -15.46 19.69 11.96
C ALA A 321 -15.07 19.71 10.48
N LEU A 322 -15.96 19.24 9.59
CA LEU A 322 -15.76 19.26 8.14
C LEU A 322 -15.87 20.67 7.54
N TRP A 323 -16.72 21.53 8.11
CA TRP A 323 -17.07 22.83 7.50
C TRP A 323 -16.56 24.06 8.24
N GLN A 324 -16.23 23.95 9.53
CA GLN A 324 -15.87 25.13 10.31
C GLN A 324 -14.59 25.83 9.78
N PRO A 325 -14.50 27.17 9.87
CA PRO A 325 -13.24 27.88 9.67
C PRO A 325 -12.18 27.42 10.67
N LEU A 326 -10.93 27.38 10.25
CA LEU A 326 -9.81 26.86 11.06
C LEU A 326 -8.76 27.93 11.41
N ASP A 327 -9.03 29.22 11.17
CA ASP A 327 -8.07 30.32 11.36
C ASP A 327 -7.50 30.36 12.80
N LYS A 328 -8.36 30.07 13.80
CA LYS A 328 -7.94 30.01 15.20
C LYS A 328 -7.11 28.76 15.52
N GLU A 329 -7.33 27.66 14.81
CA GLU A 329 -6.61 26.40 15.03
C GLU A 329 -5.22 26.41 14.41
N GLU A 330 -5.00 27.18 13.34
CA GLU A 330 -3.67 27.37 12.75
C GLU A 330 -2.65 27.93 13.75
N GLY A 331 -3.08 28.81 14.66
CA GLY A 331 -2.24 29.35 15.73
C GLY A 331 -1.98 28.39 16.89
N LEU A 332 -2.72 27.28 16.97
CA LEU A 332 -2.73 26.33 18.08
C LEU A 332 -2.23 24.93 17.69
N LEU A 333 -1.56 24.81 16.54
CA LEU A 333 -1.02 23.54 16.07
C LEU A 333 0.03 22.97 17.05
N GLU A 334 -0.08 21.67 17.26
CA GLU A 334 0.76 20.87 18.15
C GLU A 334 1.81 20.10 17.34
N LEU A 335 2.91 19.67 17.97
CA LEU A 335 3.80 18.68 17.37
C LEU A 335 3.12 17.31 17.42
N ILE A 336 3.08 16.61 16.28
CA ILE A 336 2.51 15.26 16.20
C ILE A 336 3.64 14.30 15.84
N ILE A 337 3.84 13.25 16.64
CA ILE A 337 4.82 12.20 16.36
C ILE A 337 4.09 10.86 16.24
N ILE A 338 4.31 10.16 15.14
CA ILE A 338 3.59 8.93 14.77
C ILE A 338 4.59 7.82 14.53
N LYS A 339 4.32 6.63 15.07
CA LYS A 339 5.05 5.40 14.72
C LYS A 339 4.52 4.82 13.42
N VAL A 340 5.44 4.45 12.55
CA VAL A 340 5.14 3.79 11.29
C VAL A 340 5.93 2.49 11.23
N SER A 341 5.23 1.37 11.03
CA SER A 341 5.87 0.03 11.04
C SER A 341 6.57 -0.30 9.72
N HIS A 342 6.24 0.43 8.66
CA HIS A 342 6.78 0.21 7.33
C HIS A 342 7.48 1.46 6.83
N ARG A 343 8.58 1.25 6.10
CA ARG A 343 9.25 2.33 5.36
C ARG A 343 8.22 3.00 4.43
N PRO A 344 8.13 4.34 4.38
CA PRO A 344 7.29 5.01 3.40
C PRO A 344 7.88 4.86 1.99
N ASP A 345 7.07 5.07 0.96
CA ASP A 345 7.57 5.13 -0.43
C ASP A 345 8.54 6.30 -0.64
N GLY A 346 8.32 7.42 0.07
CA GLY A 346 9.22 8.55 0.18
C GLY A 346 9.23 9.15 1.59
N PHE A 347 10.39 9.58 2.06
CA PHE A 347 10.54 10.34 3.30
C PHE A 347 10.23 11.81 3.06
N SER A 348 8.96 12.13 2.81
CA SER A 348 8.47 13.50 2.66
C SER A 348 7.09 13.67 3.29
N MET A 349 6.37 14.76 3.00
CA MET A 349 5.00 14.93 3.48
C MET A 349 4.14 13.73 3.06
N PRO A 350 3.34 13.14 3.97
CA PRO A 350 2.48 12.04 3.60
C PRO A 350 1.23 12.53 2.85
N THR A 351 0.61 11.65 2.06
CA THR A 351 -0.70 11.90 1.46
C THR A 351 -1.78 11.90 2.54
N LEU A 352 -2.81 12.73 2.38
CA LEU A 352 -3.91 12.84 3.34
C LEU A 352 -4.55 11.47 3.61
N ASN A 353 -4.86 10.70 2.56
CA ASN A 353 -5.47 9.39 2.69
C ASN A 353 -4.61 8.41 3.52
N SER A 354 -3.30 8.38 3.31
CA SER A 354 -2.41 7.43 3.99
C SER A 354 -2.11 7.79 5.45
N ILE A 355 -2.07 9.09 5.79
CA ILE A 355 -1.78 9.53 7.17
C ILE A 355 -3.03 9.59 8.06
N PHE A 356 -4.21 9.80 7.48
CA PHE A 356 -5.44 9.98 8.24
C PHE A 356 -5.75 8.89 9.28
N PRO A 357 -5.60 7.57 9.03
CA PRO A 357 -5.81 6.55 10.07
C PRO A 357 -4.87 6.73 11.28
N PHE A 358 -3.66 7.25 11.08
CA PHE A 358 -2.73 7.51 12.17
C PHE A 358 -3.15 8.75 12.97
N LEU A 359 -3.64 9.79 12.31
CA LEU A 359 -4.22 10.96 13.00
C LEU A 359 -5.43 10.57 13.84
N GLU A 360 -6.30 9.70 13.34
CA GLU A 360 -7.44 9.18 14.09
C GLU A 360 -6.96 8.39 15.33
N ALA A 361 -5.92 7.57 15.20
CA ALA A 361 -5.41 6.77 16.31
C ALA A 361 -4.71 7.57 17.41
N VAL A 362 -4.08 8.70 17.09
CA VAL A 362 -3.44 9.60 18.07
C VAL A 362 -4.37 10.72 18.56
N CYS A 363 -5.64 10.70 18.11
CA CYS A 363 -6.64 11.69 18.43
C CYS A 363 -6.83 11.82 19.95
N PRO A 364 -6.70 13.02 20.54
CA PRO A 364 -6.96 13.23 21.96
C PRO A 364 -8.39 12.84 22.35
N LYS A 365 -8.55 12.07 23.43
CA LYS A 365 -9.87 11.61 23.90
C LYS A 365 -10.84 12.75 24.26
N SER A 366 -10.32 13.92 24.57
CA SER A 366 -11.11 15.12 24.87
C SER A 366 -11.73 15.77 23.63
N ASP A 367 -11.29 15.39 22.43
CA ASP A 367 -11.68 16.05 21.18
C ASP A 367 -11.70 15.06 20.02
N LEU A 368 -12.81 14.33 19.90
CA LEU A 368 -12.95 13.23 18.94
C LEU A 368 -12.83 13.69 17.47
N CYS A 369 -13.11 14.96 17.17
CA CYS A 369 -13.01 15.50 15.81
C CYS A 369 -11.64 16.14 15.50
N TRP A 370 -10.67 16.09 16.43
CA TRP A 370 -9.34 16.69 16.26
C TRP A 370 -8.64 16.22 14.98
N HIS A 371 -8.68 14.91 14.70
CA HIS A 371 -8.04 14.31 13.53
C HIS A 371 -8.57 14.86 12.20
N ILE A 372 -9.87 15.16 12.10
CA ILE A 372 -10.48 15.81 10.92
C ILE A 372 -9.86 17.18 10.69
N ARG A 373 -9.76 17.98 11.75
CA ARG A 373 -9.29 19.37 11.65
C ARG A 373 -7.79 19.44 11.42
N ARG A 374 -7.01 18.52 12.00
CA ARG A 374 -5.58 18.38 11.69
C ARG A 374 -5.33 17.83 10.31
N GLY A 375 -6.17 16.91 9.82
CA GLY A 375 -6.18 16.48 8.42
C GLY A 375 -6.32 17.66 7.46
N ARG A 376 -7.28 18.55 7.73
CA ARG A 376 -7.51 19.80 6.96
C ARG A 376 -6.33 20.78 7.00
N LEU A 377 -5.55 20.76 8.07
CA LEU A 377 -4.40 21.65 8.28
C LEU A 377 -3.06 20.99 7.99
N LEU A 378 -3.03 19.82 7.35
CA LEU A 378 -1.77 19.10 7.07
C LEU A 378 -0.74 19.95 6.32
N HIS A 379 -1.17 20.85 5.44
CA HIS A 379 -0.30 21.76 4.69
C HIS A 379 0.39 22.84 5.57
N HIS A 380 -0.07 23.05 6.80
CA HIS A 380 0.60 23.91 7.79
C HIS A 380 1.69 23.17 8.57
N TYR A 381 1.90 21.89 8.30
CA TYR A 381 2.98 21.11 8.89
C TYR A 381 4.12 20.91 7.89
N LYS A 382 5.29 20.62 8.45
CA LYS A 382 6.41 20.02 7.75
C LYS A 382 6.67 18.64 8.33
N SER A 383 6.94 17.69 7.45
CA SER A 383 7.39 16.36 7.81
C SER A 383 8.88 16.36 8.14
N VAL A 384 9.21 15.67 9.22
CA VAL A 384 10.57 15.29 9.60
C VAL A 384 10.52 13.81 9.93
N TRP A 385 11.28 13.00 9.20
CA TRP A 385 11.33 11.56 9.43
C TRP A 385 12.49 11.17 10.32
N ALA A 386 12.23 10.21 11.20
CA ALA A 386 13.18 9.62 12.12
C ALA A 386 13.20 8.09 11.96
N VAL A 387 14.39 7.50 12.12
CA VAL A 387 14.59 6.05 12.05
C VAL A 387 15.41 5.62 13.24
N SER A 388 14.91 4.59 13.93
CA SER A 388 15.66 3.87 14.94
C SER A 388 16.06 2.50 14.39
N ARG A 389 17.34 2.16 14.59
CA ARG A 389 17.91 0.85 14.31
C ARG A 389 18.10 0.13 15.65
N ASP A 390 17.76 -1.16 15.71
CA ASP A 390 17.75 -1.97 16.94
C ASP A 390 19.15 -2.34 17.47
N GLU A 391 20.23 -1.74 16.94
CA GLU A 391 21.53 -1.80 17.59
C GLU A 391 21.44 -0.91 18.84
N GLU A 392 21.38 -1.52 20.02
CA GLU A 392 21.13 -0.95 21.37
C GLU A 392 21.93 0.32 21.75
N THR A 393 22.81 0.80 20.87
CA THR A 393 23.69 1.96 21.06
C THR A 393 23.62 3.02 19.93
N GLN A 394 22.84 2.83 18.86
CA GLN A 394 22.78 3.81 17.78
C GLN A 394 21.69 4.88 18.01
N PRO A 395 22.03 6.18 17.88
CA PRO A 395 21.07 7.26 18.03
C PRO A 395 20.00 7.22 16.92
N ILE A 396 18.83 7.79 17.22
CA ILE A 396 17.80 8.04 16.20
C ILE A 396 18.40 9.01 15.18
N SER A 397 18.47 8.57 13.93
CA SER A 397 18.87 9.40 12.80
C SER A 397 17.66 10.13 12.23
N PHE A 398 17.88 11.30 11.62
CA PHE A 398 16.85 12.06 10.90
C PHE A 398 17.10 12.15 9.40
N ASP A 399 16.05 12.37 8.60
CA ASP A 399 16.08 12.44 7.13
C ASP A 399 17.01 13.50 6.51
N CYS A 400 17.51 14.44 7.32
CA CYS A 400 18.56 15.38 6.95
C CYS A 400 19.96 14.73 6.87
N GLU A 401 20.13 13.51 7.39
CA GLU A 401 21.37 12.72 7.32
C GLU A 401 21.42 11.94 5.99
N ARG A 402 22.54 12.05 5.26
CA ARG A 402 22.72 11.51 3.88
C ARG A 402 22.46 10.01 3.74
N GLU A 403 22.40 9.27 4.84
CA GLU A 403 22.27 7.80 4.91
C GLU A 403 20.83 7.28 4.88
N PHE A 404 19.81 8.15 4.98
CA PHE A 404 18.39 7.72 5.06
C PHE A 404 17.85 7.04 3.80
N ARG A 405 18.40 7.39 2.62
CA ARG A 405 17.87 6.96 1.33
C ARG A 405 18.30 5.54 0.94
N THR A 406 19.38 5.03 1.54
CA THR A 406 20.00 3.72 1.26
C THR A 406 19.65 2.66 2.31
N ILE A 407 18.84 2.99 3.32
CA ILE A 407 18.43 2.04 4.36
C ILE A 407 17.59 0.92 3.71
N GLU A 408 18.24 -0.22 3.47
CA GLU A 408 17.54 -1.48 3.28
C GLU A 408 16.85 -1.82 4.60
N THR A 409 15.56 -2.10 4.53
CA THR A 409 14.72 -2.40 5.68
C THR A 409 15.22 -3.69 6.35
N THR A 410 15.97 -3.56 7.43
CA THR A 410 16.13 -4.66 8.38
C THR A 410 14.77 -4.92 9.04
N LYS A 411 14.52 -6.16 9.50
CA LYS A 411 13.24 -6.54 10.12
C LYS A 411 12.89 -5.69 11.36
N ASP A 412 13.88 -5.01 11.94
CA ASP A 412 13.78 -4.35 13.23
C ASP A 412 13.87 -2.81 13.14
N SER A 413 13.92 -2.25 11.92
CA SER A 413 13.89 -0.80 11.73
C SER A 413 12.53 -0.21 12.14
N ARG A 414 12.53 0.80 13.01
CA ARG A 414 11.31 1.53 13.41
C ARG A 414 11.31 2.92 12.80
N PHE A 415 10.25 3.26 12.08
CA PHE A 415 10.09 4.56 11.44
C PHE A 415 9.18 5.45 12.27
N MET A 416 9.50 6.74 12.32
CA MET A 416 8.67 7.75 12.96
C MET A 416 8.51 8.95 12.04
N LEU A 417 7.29 9.46 11.99
CA LEU A 417 6.96 10.71 11.31
C LEU A 417 6.67 11.78 12.35
N CYS A 418 7.41 12.88 12.28
CA CYS A 418 7.16 14.08 13.06
C CYS A 418 6.52 15.13 12.14
N LEU A 419 5.28 15.53 12.43
CA LEU A 419 4.63 16.67 11.80
C LEU A 419 4.85 17.89 12.69
N VAL A 420 5.78 18.74 12.26
CA VAL A 420 6.18 19.95 12.96
C VAL A 420 5.44 21.15 12.36
N PRO A 421 4.72 21.96 13.14
CA PRO A 421 4.06 23.15 12.60
C PRO A 421 5.07 24.10 11.93
N ASN A 422 4.73 24.63 10.75
CA ASN A 422 5.58 25.55 9.99
C ASN A 422 5.93 26.81 10.79
N SER A 423 5.02 27.27 11.64
CA SER A 423 5.21 28.40 12.56
C SER A 423 6.30 28.14 13.60
N TRP A 424 6.60 26.88 13.93
CA TRP A 424 7.67 26.53 14.86
C TRP A 424 9.03 26.52 14.15
N ILE A 425 9.08 26.18 12.86
CA ILE A 425 10.32 26.03 12.08
C ILE A 425 11.04 27.37 11.84
N ILE A 426 10.30 28.47 11.71
CA ILE A 426 10.91 29.81 11.59
C ILE A 426 11.69 30.14 12.88
N SER A 427 11.15 29.75 14.05
CA SER A 427 11.86 29.85 15.33
C SER A 427 13.06 28.89 15.42
N LEU A 428 13.03 27.75 14.71
CA LEU A 428 14.16 26.79 14.64
C LEU A 428 15.32 27.30 13.77
N LYS A 429 15.07 28.08 12.71
CA LYS A 429 16.10 28.56 11.77
C LYS A 429 16.78 29.87 12.18
N MET A 430 16.14 30.68 13.02
CA MET A 430 16.62 32.02 13.40
C MET A 430 17.68 32.02 14.52
N ASN A 431 17.96 30.87 15.16
CA ASN A 431 19.01 30.74 16.19
C ASN A 431 19.93 29.54 15.85
N PRO A 432 21.15 29.78 15.33
CA PRO A 432 22.09 28.72 14.96
C PRO A 432 22.67 27.93 16.15
N ASP A 433 22.50 28.41 17.39
CA ASP A 433 22.97 27.74 18.62
C ASP A 433 22.04 26.62 19.12
N VAL A 434 21.09 26.15 18.31
CA VAL A 434 19.99 25.28 18.75
C VAL A 434 20.18 23.81 18.32
N SER A 435 21.22 23.18 18.84
CA SER A 435 21.27 21.71 18.94
C SER A 435 20.09 21.17 19.77
N GLY A 436 19.66 21.91 20.81
CA GLY A 436 18.68 21.46 21.80
C GLY A 436 17.26 21.15 21.30
N HIS A 437 16.80 21.67 20.16
CA HIS A 437 15.47 21.34 19.65
C HIS A 437 15.43 20.01 18.87
N TYR A 438 16.50 19.68 18.14
CA TYR A 438 16.65 18.34 17.58
C TYR A 438 16.88 17.32 18.69
N ASP A 439 17.67 17.66 19.70
CA ASP A 439 17.86 16.81 20.89
C ASP A 439 16.51 16.53 21.58
N ARG A 440 15.62 17.53 21.69
CA ARG A 440 14.26 17.32 22.21
C ARG A 440 13.41 16.42 21.33
N LEU A 441 13.38 16.69 20.03
CA LEU A 441 12.63 15.86 19.10
C LEU A 441 13.11 14.41 19.20
N GLN A 442 14.43 14.23 19.32
CA GLN A 442 15.07 12.93 19.55
C GLN A 442 14.62 12.32 20.89
N GLN A 443 14.59 13.07 21.99
CA GLN A 443 14.11 12.58 23.30
C GLN A 443 12.65 12.10 23.24
N PHE A 444 11.76 12.85 22.59
CA PHE A 444 10.37 12.44 22.42
C PHE A 444 10.26 11.19 21.54
N CYS A 445 11.01 11.13 20.44
CA CYS A 445 11.05 9.94 19.58
C CYS A 445 11.59 8.71 20.35
N SER A 446 12.67 8.85 21.13
CA SER A 446 13.24 7.78 21.96
C SER A 446 12.25 7.28 23.01
N SER A 447 11.56 8.21 23.69
CA SER A 447 10.53 7.87 24.66
C SER A 447 9.36 7.14 24.00
N LEU A 448 8.99 7.58 22.79
CA LEU A 448 7.91 6.98 22.04
C LEU A 448 8.27 5.56 21.59
N ILE A 449 9.50 5.27 21.13
CA ILE A 449 9.92 3.91 20.67
C ILE A 449 9.54 2.81 21.66
N SER A 450 9.74 3.05 22.95
CA SER A 450 9.50 2.09 24.03
C SER A 450 8.04 2.05 24.50
N ALA A 451 7.24 3.07 24.18
CA ALA A 451 5.83 3.11 24.55
C ALA A 451 4.98 2.17 23.69
N GLU A 452 3.85 1.69 24.20
CA GLU A 452 2.87 0.95 23.39
C GLU A 452 2.02 1.87 22.49
N SER A 453 2.04 3.19 22.74
CA SER A 453 1.23 4.16 22.00
C SER A 453 1.62 4.24 20.52
N PRO A 454 0.65 4.35 19.58
CA PRO A 454 0.93 4.54 18.16
C PRO A 454 1.55 5.91 17.84
N GLY A 455 1.47 6.86 18.76
CA GLY A 455 2.05 8.20 18.60
C GLY A 455 1.78 9.10 19.81
N VAL A 456 2.13 10.37 19.69
CA VAL A 456 1.93 11.39 20.72
C VAL A 456 1.66 12.76 20.09
N VAL A 457 0.84 13.56 20.76
CA VAL A 457 0.53 14.95 20.41
C VAL A 457 1.08 15.84 21.52
N ILE A 458 1.93 16.81 21.18
CA ILE A 458 2.71 17.61 22.12
C ILE A 458 2.42 19.09 21.90
N GLY A 459 1.91 19.76 22.93
CA GLY A 459 1.63 21.19 22.86
C GLY A 459 2.91 22.04 22.82
N ARG A 460 2.82 23.25 22.25
CA ARG A 460 3.98 24.16 22.12
C ARG A 460 4.68 24.45 23.45
N GLY A 461 3.92 24.70 24.51
CA GLY A 461 4.47 24.98 25.84
C GLY A 461 5.22 23.77 26.43
N GLU A 462 4.74 22.56 26.19
CA GLU A 462 5.41 21.32 26.62
C GLU A 462 6.72 21.11 25.86
N PHE A 463 6.72 21.35 24.54
CA PHE A 463 7.92 21.24 23.73
C PHE A 463 9.02 22.24 24.08
N LEU A 464 8.68 23.39 24.70
CA LEU A 464 9.63 24.47 25.00
C LEU A 464 10.17 24.47 26.46
N LYS A 465 9.56 23.72 27.38
CA LYS A 465 9.58 23.95 28.85
C LYS A 465 10.93 23.92 29.60
N ASP A 466 12.05 23.52 28.98
CA ASP A 466 13.40 23.56 29.59
C ASP A 466 14.46 24.32 28.77
N ALA A 467 14.07 25.02 27.69
CA ALA A 467 15.04 25.86 26.95
C ALA A 467 15.44 27.12 27.73
N GLU A 468 14.74 27.42 28.83
CA GLU A 468 14.94 28.60 29.67
C GLU A 468 15.77 28.35 30.94
N ILE A 469 16.12 27.09 31.27
CA ILE A 469 16.82 26.77 32.54
C ILE A 469 18.35 26.94 32.43
N THR A 470 18.92 27.02 31.23
CA THR A 470 20.39 27.17 31.03
C THR A 470 20.89 28.61 30.86
N LYS A 471 20.07 29.63 31.16
CA LYS A 471 20.52 31.03 31.17
C LYS A 471 20.29 31.70 32.54
N THR A 472 20.97 31.20 33.57
CA THR A 472 21.31 32.04 34.73
C THR A 472 22.78 32.47 34.61
N PRO A 473 23.07 33.78 34.47
CA PRO A 473 24.44 34.28 34.56
C PRO A 473 24.87 34.27 36.03
N ILE A 474 26.08 33.78 36.29
CA ILE A 474 26.87 34.16 37.47
C ILE A 474 27.93 35.14 36.99
#